data_AF-A0A945RYA6-F1
#
_entry.id   AF-A0A945RYA6-F1
#
_cell.length_a   1.000
_cell.length_b   1.000
_cell.length_c   1.000
_cell.angle_alpha   90.00
_cell.angle_beta   90.00
_cell.angle_gamma   90.00
#
_symmetry.space_group_name_H-M   'P 1'
#
loop_
_entity.id
_entity.type
_entity.pdbx_description
1 polymer ?
#
loop_
_entity_poly.entity_id
_entity_poly.type
_entity_poly.pdbx_seq_one_letter_code
_entity_poly.pdbx_strand_id
1 'polypeptide(L)'
;MREYLSGLVVAIDSPSGSRTKTLPLDPQQDAAGPIWVNRGAETGVWTLLLLENDAPLRTFCYNAWHELPEAVGVCAHRGDNRVAPENTLAAIASAVAKGAHQIEIDLTSSRDGQLVLLHDLTLDRTTNGTGKPGDYTFAELRKLDAGAWKGEKWKGGKIPTFREALEAIPQWIQVNCHLKGGIGGAATREIVAMERLDQCFLACGRGDAAAARKVDPRIRICNMSGQRGADSAYPDQTIAMRAQYLQLKGWSDCTPRVCDKLRRHGVTINYYGTSDPVMFRKLIEAGVQYPLTDNLDAMLEVLKVMGIPPATAPLAR
;
A
#
# COMPACT_ATOMS: atom_id res chain seq x y z
N MET A 1 33.97 -0.02 -24.72
CA MET A 1 32.58 -0.34 -24.32
C MET A 1 31.73 -0.88 -25.47
N ARG A 2 31.76 -0.30 -26.69
CA ARG A 2 31.05 -0.87 -27.87
C ARG A 2 31.52 -2.28 -28.28
N GLU A 3 32.81 -2.60 -28.12
CA GLU A 3 33.36 -3.93 -28.44
C GLU A 3 33.15 -5.00 -27.36
N TYR A 4 32.75 -4.63 -26.14
CA TYR A 4 32.55 -5.59 -25.03
C TYR A 4 31.13 -6.18 -24.98
N LEU A 5 30.25 -5.76 -25.90
CA LEU A 5 28.84 -6.13 -25.90
C LEU A 5 28.45 -7.01 -27.09
N SER A 6 29.40 -7.34 -27.98
CA SER A 6 29.18 -8.32 -29.07
C SER A 6 29.13 -9.73 -28.49
N GLY A 7 27.93 -10.15 -28.09
CA GLY A 7 27.68 -11.46 -27.47
C GLY A 7 26.61 -11.43 -26.38
N LEU A 8 26.14 -10.25 -25.98
CA LEU A 8 25.08 -10.11 -24.99
C LEU A 8 23.70 -10.32 -25.62
N VAL A 9 23.02 -11.36 -25.15
CA VAL A 9 21.67 -11.75 -25.57
C VAL A 9 20.71 -11.52 -24.40
N VAL A 10 19.64 -10.76 -24.65
CA VAL A 10 18.52 -10.65 -23.71
C VAL A 10 17.59 -11.83 -23.95
N ALA A 11 17.57 -12.78 -23.01
CA ALA A 11 16.54 -13.81 -22.94
C ALA A 11 15.34 -13.26 -22.18
N ILE A 12 14.15 -13.47 -22.75
CA ILE A 12 12.87 -13.04 -22.19
C ILE A 12 12.10 -14.29 -21.79
N ASP A 13 11.83 -14.45 -20.50
CA ASP A 13 10.97 -15.54 -20.00
C ASP A 13 9.54 -15.02 -19.81
N SER A 14 8.57 -15.66 -20.48
CA SER A 14 7.16 -15.28 -20.41
C SER A 14 6.43 -16.11 -19.33
N PRO A 15 5.47 -15.53 -18.60
CA PRO A 15 4.67 -16.30 -17.63
C PRO A 15 3.81 -17.41 -18.27
N SER A 16 3.63 -17.39 -19.60
CA SER A 16 2.73 -18.30 -20.33
C SER A 16 3.43 -19.54 -20.89
N GLY A 17 4.72 -19.72 -20.63
CA GLY A 17 5.49 -20.86 -21.12
C GLY A 17 5.82 -20.76 -22.62
N SER A 18 7.09 -21.00 -22.92
CA SER A 18 7.67 -21.18 -24.27
C SER A 18 7.66 -19.96 -25.19
N ARG A 19 8.69 -19.11 -25.07
CA ARG A 19 9.47 -18.54 -26.20
C ARG A 19 10.55 -17.62 -25.66
N THR A 20 11.80 -18.09 -25.63
CA THR A 20 12.96 -17.20 -25.58
C THR A 20 13.01 -16.43 -26.89
N LYS A 21 12.73 -15.13 -26.88
CA LYS A 21 12.86 -14.27 -28.07
C LYS A 21 14.08 -13.40 -27.91
N THR A 22 15.13 -13.70 -28.67
CA THR A 22 16.28 -12.79 -28.82
C THR A 22 15.82 -11.58 -29.61
N LEU A 23 15.82 -10.40 -29.00
CA LEU A 23 15.47 -9.15 -29.66
C LEU A 23 16.74 -8.28 -29.76
N PRO A 24 17.04 -7.70 -30.93
CA PRO A 24 18.14 -6.76 -31.05
C PRO A 24 17.83 -5.54 -30.18
N LEU A 25 18.78 -5.16 -29.32
CA LEU A 25 18.70 -3.91 -28.59
C LEU A 25 19.08 -2.76 -29.54
N ASP A 26 18.23 -1.74 -29.64
CA ASP A 26 18.52 -0.52 -30.41
C ASP A 26 18.99 0.58 -29.43
N PRO A 27 20.26 1.02 -29.50
CA PRO A 27 20.77 2.04 -28.61
C PRO A 27 20.31 3.42 -29.09
N GLN A 28 19.50 4.10 -28.29
CA GLN A 28 19.23 5.53 -28.46
C GLN A 28 20.12 6.34 -27.55
N GLN A 29 20.46 7.55 -28.00
CA GLN A 29 21.28 8.48 -27.24
C GLN A 29 20.38 9.50 -26.56
N ASP A 30 20.43 9.58 -25.24
CA ASP A 30 19.79 10.64 -24.48
C ASP A 30 20.83 11.47 -23.71
N ALA A 31 20.38 12.47 -22.95
CA ALA A 31 21.26 13.35 -22.17
C ALA A 31 21.99 12.63 -21.02
N ALA A 32 21.57 11.43 -20.64
CA ALA A 32 22.14 10.62 -19.55
C ALA A 32 23.04 9.46 -20.05
N GLY A 33 23.02 9.14 -21.36
CA GLY A 33 23.86 8.12 -21.97
C GLY A 33 23.12 7.24 -22.99
N PRO A 34 23.68 6.10 -23.39
CA PRO A 34 22.98 5.15 -24.26
C PRO A 34 21.87 4.42 -23.48
N ILE A 35 20.62 4.61 -23.90
CA ILE A 35 19.46 3.86 -23.41
C ILE A 35 19.05 2.84 -24.48
N TRP A 36 18.84 1.59 -24.05
CA TRP A 36 18.43 0.51 -24.93
C TRP A 36 16.90 0.33 -24.87
N VAL A 37 16.22 0.54 -25.99
CA VAL A 37 14.75 0.52 -26.08
C VAL A 37 14.29 -0.64 -26.95
N ASN A 38 13.30 -1.39 -26.47
CA ASN A 38 12.67 -2.47 -27.22
C ASN A 38 11.27 -2.05 -27.67
N ARG A 39 11.11 -1.77 -28.97
CA ARG A 39 9.84 -1.29 -29.56
C ARG A 39 8.83 -2.40 -29.89
N GLY A 40 9.14 -3.67 -29.61
CA GLY A 40 8.33 -4.83 -30.01
C GLY A 40 7.62 -5.57 -28.87
N ALA A 41 7.64 -5.05 -27.65
CA ALA A 41 7.09 -5.72 -26.47
C ALA A 41 5.61 -5.35 -26.24
N GLU A 42 4.70 -6.07 -26.90
CA GLU A 42 3.31 -6.10 -26.45
C GLU A 42 3.23 -6.86 -25.12
N THR A 43 2.97 -6.14 -24.03
CA THR A 43 2.45 -6.62 -22.72
C THR A 43 3.38 -7.46 -21.83
N GLY A 44 4.02 -6.86 -20.81
CA GLY A 44 4.55 -7.63 -19.65
C GLY A 44 5.63 -6.97 -18.78
N VAL A 45 5.79 -7.48 -17.54
CA VAL A 45 7.08 -7.44 -16.80
C VAL A 45 7.85 -8.66 -17.25
N TRP A 46 9.07 -8.44 -17.72
CA TRP A 46 9.94 -9.46 -18.26
C TRP A 46 11.13 -9.67 -17.32
N THR A 47 11.65 -10.89 -17.29
CA THR A 47 12.97 -11.14 -16.69
C THR A 47 14.01 -10.94 -17.79
N LEU A 48 14.87 -9.94 -17.66
CA LEU A 48 16.03 -9.72 -18.53
C LEU A 48 17.21 -10.49 -17.95
N LEU A 49 17.69 -11.49 -18.69
CA LEU A 49 18.95 -12.16 -18.35
C LEU A 49 20.08 -11.50 -19.12
N LEU A 50 21.10 -11.03 -18.39
CA LEU A 50 22.40 -10.68 -18.92
C LEU A 50 23.20 -11.98 -18.96
N LEU A 51 23.62 -12.41 -20.16
CA LEU A 51 24.39 -13.64 -20.33
C LEU A 51 25.86 -13.32 -20.69
N GLU A 52 26.78 -14.12 -20.18
CA GLU A 52 28.16 -14.19 -20.66
C GLU A 52 28.46 -15.65 -21.01
N ASN A 53 28.79 -15.94 -22.28
CA ASN A 53 28.99 -17.31 -22.79
C ASN A 53 27.82 -18.26 -22.47
N ASP A 54 26.58 -17.83 -22.72
CA ASP A 54 25.34 -18.57 -22.44
C ASP A 54 25.06 -18.87 -20.95
N ALA A 55 25.88 -18.34 -20.04
CA ALA A 55 25.65 -18.42 -18.59
C ALA A 55 25.03 -17.11 -18.06
N PRO A 56 24.04 -17.17 -17.15
CA PRO A 56 23.43 -15.98 -16.57
C PRO A 56 24.41 -15.23 -15.66
N LEU A 57 24.81 -14.04 -16.12
CA LEU A 57 25.66 -13.09 -15.40
C LEU A 57 24.84 -12.23 -14.43
N ARG A 58 23.66 -11.76 -14.85
CA ARG A 58 22.72 -10.97 -14.02
C ARG A 58 21.27 -11.14 -14.47
N THR A 59 20.34 -10.88 -13.56
CA THR A 59 18.90 -10.90 -13.82
C THR A 59 18.29 -9.54 -13.47
N PHE A 60 17.49 -8.96 -14.36
CA PHE A 60 16.73 -7.73 -14.11
C PHE A 60 15.23 -7.98 -14.32
N CYS A 61 14.39 -7.26 -13.59
CA CYS A 61 12.99 -7.10 -13.99
C CYS A 61 12.92 -5.93 -14.96
N TYR A 62 12.45 -6.19 -16.18
CA TYR A 62 12.23 -5.20 -17.22
C TYR A 62 10.73 -4.97 -17.38
N ASN A 63 10.26 -3.82 -16.90
CA ASN A 63 8.92 -3.36 -17.23
C ASN A 63 8.96 -2.69 -18.61
N ALA A 64 8.27 -3.28 -19.60
CA ALA A 64 8.21 -2.72 -20.96
C ALA A 64 7.42 -1.40 -21.05
N TRP A 65 6.76 -0.97 -19.97
CA TRP A 65 5.90 0.22 -19.95
C TRP A 65 6.62 1.52 -19.55
N HIS A 66 7.86 1.45 -19.04
CA HIS A 66 8.80 2.56 -18.73
C HIS A 66 8.30 3.76 -17.91
N GLU A 67 7.03 3.84 -17.54
CA GLU A 67 6.48 4.94 -16.75
C GLU A 67 5.98 4.42 -15.39
N LEU A 68 6.61 4.91 -14.32
CA LEU A 68 6.09 4.74 -12.97
C LEU A 68 4.76 5.51 -12.84
N PRO A 69 3.82 5.08 -11.98
CA PRO A 69 2.64 5.88 -11.66
C PRO A 69 3.02 7.30 -11.20
N GLU A 70 2.21 8.30 -11.55
CA GLU A 70 2.46 9.71 -11.17
C GLU A 70 2.58 9.93 -9.66
N ALA A 71 1.94 9.08 -8.85
CA ALA A 71 2.09 9.04 -7.40
C ALA A 71 2.37 7.60 -6.94
N VAL A 72 3.55 7.38 -6.35
CA VAL A 72 4.00 6.12 -5.76
C VAL A 72 4.59 6.41 -4.39
N GLY A 73 4.36 5.50 -3.44
CA GLY A 73 4.98 5.57 -2.13
C GLY A 73 4.86 4.27 -1.36
N VAL A 74 5.08 4.38 -0.05
CA VAL A 74 4.93 3.26 0.89
C VAL A 74 3.74 3.53 1.80
N CYS A 75 2.99 2.47 2.12
CA CYS A 75 1.97 2.50 3.17
C CYS A 75 2.50 1.84 4.45
N ALA A 76 2.62 2.60 5.54
CA ALA A 76 2.98 2.05 6.84
C ALA A 76 1.78 1.28 7.43
N HIS A 77 1.91 -0.04 7.56
CA HIS A 77 0.81 -0.92 7.97
C HIS A 77 0.58 -0.83 9.49
N ARG A 78 -0.60 -0.37 9.91
CA ARG A 78 -0.93 -0.11 11.33
C ARG A 78 0.03 0.89 12.00
N GLY A 79 0.49 1.87 11.23
CA GLY A 79 1.64 2.73 11.56
C GLY A 79 2.98 2.02 11.33
N ASP A 80 4.05 2.50 11.97
CA ASP A 80 5.36 1.84 11.93
C ASP A 80 5.42 0.70 12.97
N ASN A 81 4.63 -0.35 12.71
CA ASN A 81 4.35 -1.41 13.66
C ASN A 81 5.57 -2.28 14.03
N ARG A 82 6.67 -2.19 13.28
CA ARG A 82 7.92 -2.87 13.61
C ARG A 82 8.65 -2.15 14.73
N VAL A 83 8.58 -0.82 14.75
CA VAL A 83 9.27 0.01 15.75
C VAL A 83 8.44 0.20 17.02
N ALA A 84 7.15 0.47 16.87
CA ALA A 84 6.23 0.79 17.96
C ALA A 84 5.02 -0.16 17.95
N PRO A 85 4.20 -0.21 19.03
CA PRO A 85 3.03 -1.08 19.08
C PRO A 85 2.05 -0.65 17.99
N GLU A 86 1.57 -1.62 17.21
CA GLU A 86 0.66 -1.37 16.09
C GLU A 86 -0.58 -0.57 16.53
N ASN A 87 -1.13 0.25 15.62
CA ASN A 87 -2.37 1.00 15.87
C ASN A 87 -2.31 1.95 17.10
N THR A 88 -1.11 2.43 17.46
CA THR A 88 -0.91 3.45 18.51
C THR A 88 -0.43 4.78 17.95
N LEU A 89 -0.61 5.87 18.72
CA LEU A 89 -0.06 7.18 18.37
C LEU A 89 1.47 7.15 18.23
N ALA A 90 2.17 6.25 18.94
CA ALA A 90 3.61 6.10 18.81
C ALA A 90 4.02 5.49 17.45
N ALA A 91 3.28 4.49 16.96
CA ALA A 91 3.51 3.92 15.63
C ALA A 91 3.18 4.92 14.52
N ILE A 92 2.13 5.71 14.70
CA ILE A 92 1.78 6.82 13.79
C ILE A 92 2.90 7.86 13.78
N ALA A 93 3.34 8.34 14.95
CA ALA A 93 4.39 9.35 15.05
C ALA A 93 5.70 8.89 14.40
N SER A 94 6.09 7.62 14.58
CA SER A 94 7.27 7.04 13.92
C SER A 94 7.10 7.00 12.39
N ALA A 95 5.94 6.58 11.88
CA ALA A 95 5.67 6.57 10.44
C ALA A 95 5.69 7.98 9.82
N VAL A 96 5.12 8.97 10.52
CA VAL A 96 5.15 10.38 10.11
C VAL A 96 6.59 10.90 10.08
N ALA A 97 7.35 10.67 11.15
CA ALA A 97 8.74 11.14 11.26
C ALA A 97 9.66 10.55 10.18
N LYS A 98 9.38 9.32 9.75
CA LYS A 98 10.12 8.63 8.67
C LYS A 98 9.67 9.04 7.27
N GLY A 99 8.56 9.79 7.14
CA GLY A 99 8.04 10.25 5.86
C GLY A 99 7.32 9.17 5.06
N ALA A 100 6.49 8.36 5.72
CA ALA A 100 5.56 7.48 5.02
C ALA A 100 4.57 8.29 4.15
N HIS A 101 4.31 7.85 2.92
CA HIS A 101 3.36 8.50 2.01
C HIS A 101 1.90 8.21 2.36
N GLN A 102 1.67 7.06 2.96
CA GLN A 102 0.37 6.63 3.45
C GLN A 102 0.53 5.88 4.78
N ILE A 103 -0.45 6.01 5.66
CA ILE A 103 -0.53 5.25 6.91
C ILE A 103 -1.85 4.50 6.90
N GLU A 104 -1.78 3.18 7.13
CA GLU A 104 -2.96 2.36 7.37
C GLU A 104 -3.21 2.24 8.87
N ILE A 105 -4.50 2.30 9.23
CA ILE A 105 -5.01 2.14 10.59
C ILE A 105 -6.27 1.27 10.56
N ASP A 106 -6.45 0.47 11.60
CA ASP A 106 -7.59 -0.42 11.73
C ASP A 106 -8.65 0.17 12.65
N LEU A 107 -9.88 0.31 12.18
CA LEU A 107 -10.98 0.90 12.94
C LEU A 107 -11.99 -0.15 13.39
N THR A 108 -12.34 -0.06 14.66
CA THR A 108 -13.49 -0.75 15.28
C THR A 108 -14.23 0.24 16.21
N SER A 109 -15.30 -0.21 16.86
CA SER A 109 -16.07 0.61 17.79
C SER A 109 -16.16 -0.01 19.19
N SER A 110 -16.13 0.85 20.20
CA SER A 110 -16.53 0.51 21.57
C SER A 110 -18.04 0.31 21.68
N ARG A 111 -18.50 -0.17 22.84
CA ARG A 111 -19.93 -0.37 23.18
C ARG A 111 -20.77 0.91 23.05
N ASP A 112 -20.18 2.04 23.43
CA ASP A 112 -20.78 3.38 23.35
C ASP A 112 -20.56 4.08 22.00
N GLY A 113 -20.04 3.36 21.00
CA GLY A 113 -19.96 3.82 19.61
C GLY A 113 -18.75 4.69 19.27
N GLN A 114 -17.80 4.85 20.19
CA GLN A 114 -16.55 5.56 19.91
C GLN A 114 -15.68 4.73 18.96
N LEU A 115 -15.21 5.35 17.88
CA LEU A 115 -14.27 4.73 16.97
C LEU A 115 -12.87 4.72 17.57
N VAL A 116 -12.27 3.53 17.60
CA VAL A 116 -10.96 3.26 18.19
C VAL A 116 -10.08 2.46 17.25
N LEU A 117 -8.77 2.58 17.44
CA LEU A 117 -7.77 1.85 16.65
C LEU A 117 -7.49 0.47 17.25
N LEU A 118 -7.87 -0.60 16.54
CA LEU A 118 -7.59 -1.99 16.94
C LEU A 118 -7.78 -2.92 15.74
N HIS A 119 -6.79 -3.78 15.46
CA HIS A 119 -6.87 -4.73 14.35
C HIS A 119 -7.77 -5.93 14.62
N ASP A 120 -7.60 -6.55 15.79
CA ASP A 120 -8.17 -7.86 16.09
C ASP A 120 -9.64 -7.75 16.51
N LEU A 121 -10.35 -8.88 16.43
CA LEU A 121 -11.72 -8.98 16.96
C LEU A 121 -11.76 -9.01 18.49
N THR A 122 -10.61 -9.25 19.13
CA THR A 122 -10.46 -9.30 20.59
C THR A 122 -9.26 -8.49 21.06
N LEU A 123 -9.25 -8.15 22.35
CA LEU A 123 -8.25 -7.30 23.00
C LEU A 123 -6.94 -8.04 23.33
N ASP A 124 -6.96 -9.38 23.32
CA ASP A 124 -5.98 -10.25 23.99
C ASP A 124 -4.55 -10.14 23.44
N ARG A 125 -4.37 -9.96 22.13
CA ARG A 125 -3.03 -9.99 21.52
C ARG A 125 -2.25 -8.70 21.76
N THR A 126 -2.92 -7.56 21.68
CA THR A 126 -2.27 -6.23 21.60
C THR A 126 -2.59 -5.35 22.80
N THR A 127 -3.24 -5.90 23.81
CA THR A 127 -3.54 -5.18 25.05
C THR A 127 -3.43 -6.10 26.26
N ASN A 128 -3.63 -5.57 27.46
CA ASN A 128 -3.81 -6.37 28.68
C ASN A 128 -5.28 -6.69 29.02
N GLY A 129 -6.22 -6.42 28.11
CA GLY A 129 -7.63 -6.79 28.23
C GLY A 129 -7.97 -8.12 27.55
N THR A 130 -9.22 -8.56 27.69
CA THR A 130 -9.73 -9.78 27.04
C THR A 130 -11.14 -9.56 26.50
N GLY A 131 -11.55 -10.35 25.51
CA GLY A 131 -12.88 -10.26 24.89
C GLY A 131 -12.96 -9.19 23.82
N LYS A 132 -14.17 -8.83 23.39
CA LYS A 132 -14.37 -7.95 22.23
C LYS A 132 -14.31 -6.48 22.65
N PRO A 133 -13.74 -5.58 21.83
CA PRO A 133 -13.75 -4.15 22.12
C PRO A 133 -15.18 -3.58 22.27
N GLY A 134 -16.15 -4.13 21.53
CA GLY A 134 -17.56 -3.73 21.60
C GLY A 134 -18.28 -4.10 22.89
N ASP A 135 -17.65 -4.87 23.79
CA ASP A 135 -18.20 -5.20 25.11
C ASP A 135 -17.90 -4.10 26.15
N TYR A 136 -16.99 -3.17 25.84
CA TYR A 136 -16.47 -2.12 26.73
C TYR A 136 -16.83 -0.73 26.23
N THR A 137 -17.08 0.21 27.14
CA THR A 137 -17.08 1.65 26.82
C THR A 137 -15.68 2.13 26.44
N PHE A 138 -15.58 3.26 25.74
CA PHE A 138 -14.26 3.84 25.46
C PHE A 138 -13.49 4.17 26.74
N ALA A 139 -14.17 4.65 27.79
CA ALA A 139 -13.53 4.96 29.07
C ALA A 139 -12.89 3.72 29.72
N GLU A 140 -13.48 2.54 29.53
CA GLU A 140 -12.90 1.25 29.98
C GLU A 140 -11.74 0.83 29.08
N LEU A 141 -11.90 0.89 27.75
CA LEU A 141 -10.84 0.58 26.79
C LEU A 141 -9.60 1.47 27.00
N ARG A 142 -9.80 2.75 27.32
CA ARG A 142 -8.72 3.71 27.54
C ARG A 142 -7.87 3.40 28.78
N LYS A 143 -8.36 2.58 29.71
CA LYS A 143 -7.58 2.13 30.87
C LYS A 143 -6.57 1.05 30.51
N LEU A 144 -6.83 0.28 29.46
CA LEU A 144 -5.95 -0.79 29.01
C LEU A 144 -4.57 -0.27 28.58
N ASP A 145 -3.60 -1.18 28.64
CA ASP A 145 -2.25 -0.99 28.12
C ASP A 145 -2.16 -1.68 26.77
N ALA A 146 -2.00 -0.90 25.71
CA ALA A 146 -1.87 -1.34 24.32
C ALA A 146 -0.41 -1.37 23.82
N GLY A 147 0.57 -1.23 24.72
CA GLY A 147 1.98 -1.09 24.35
C GLY A 147 2.93 -2.08 24.99
N ALA A 148 2.71 -2.50 26.24
CA ALA A 148 3.63 -3.35 26.98
C ALA A 148 3.98 -4.68 26.27
N TRP A 149 3.04 -5.25 25.51
CA TRP A 149 3.26 -6.48 24.71
C TRP A 149 4.37 -6.32 23.66
N LYS A 150 4.65 -5.09 23.19
CA LYS A 150 5.70 -4.78 22.23
C LYS A 150 7.06 -4.58 22.90
N GLY A 151 7.08 -4.31 24.20
CA GLY A 151 8.28 -4.12 25.01
C GLY A 151 8.08 -3.08 26.13
N GLU A 152 8.89 -3.19 27.19
CA GLU A 152 8.74 -2.38 28.41
C GLU A 152 8.75 -0.87 28.16
N LYS A 153 9.50 -0.39 27.16
CA LYS A 153 9.56 1.04 26.79
C LYS A 153 8.21 1.60 26.32
N TRP A 154 7.27 0.74 25.93
CA TRP A 154 5.95 1.12 25.41
C TRP A 154 4.83 0.93 26.44
N LYS A 155 5.17 0.51 27.66
CA LYS A 155 4.22 0.32 28.74
C LYS A 155 3.46 1.61 29.04
N GLY A 156 2.17 1.46 29.33
CA GLY A 156 1.22 2.56 29.50
C GLY A 156 0.66 3.11 28.19
N GLY A 157 1.06 2.56 27.03
CA GLY A 157 0.48 2.89 25.73
C GLY A 157 -1.04 2.72 25.72
N LYS A 158 -1.76 3.64 25.09
CA LYS A 158 -3.22 3.67 25.11
C LYS A 158 -3.80 3.30 23.76
N ILE A 159 -4.99 2.69 23.77
CA ILE A 159 -5.83 2.54 22.58
C ILE A 159 -6.26 3.95 22.13
N PRO A 160 -5.85 4.41 20.94
CA PRO A 160 -6.25 5.72 20.41
C PRO A 160 -7.69 5.69 19.90
N THR A 161 -8.33 6.85 19.94
CA THR A 161 -9.52 7.10 19.12
C THR A 161 -9.14 7.38 17.68
N PHE A 162 -10.09 7.23 16.76
CA PHE A 162 -9.89 7.62 15.37
C PHE A 162 -9.55 9.12 15.21
N ARG A 163 -10.20 9.99 16.00
CA ARG A 163 -9.92 11.43 16.00
C ARG A 163 -8.47 11.74 16.38
N GLU A 164 -8.00 11.17 17.49
CA GLU A 164 -6.60 11.35 17.93
C GLU A 164 -5.59 10.89 16.86
N ALA A 165 -5.90 9.80 16.15
CA ALA A 165 -5.07 9.33 15.05
C ALA A 165 -5.03 10.35 13.89
N LEU A 166 -6.17 10.90 13.48
CA LEU A 166 -6.24 11.90 12.40
C LEU A 166 -5.62 13.25 12.79
N GLU A 167 -5.68 13.63 14.06
CA GLU A 167 -4.96 14.80 14.60
C GLU A 167 -3.44 14.60 14.54
N ALA A 168 -2.96 13.37 14.81
CA ALA A 168 -1.54 13.04 14.76
C ALA A 168 -0.99 12.86 13.34
N ILE A 169 -1.83 12.61 12.32
CA ILE A 169 -1.40 12.41 10.93
C ILE A 169 -1.53 13.73 10.15
N PRO A 170 -0.41 14.30 9.66
CA PRO A 170 -0.44 15.50 8.82
C PRO A 170 -1.25 15.32 7.53
N GLN A 171 -1.94 16.37 7.08
CA GLN A 171 -2.87 16.30 5.94
C GLN A 171 -2.24 15.86 4.61
N TRP A 172 -0.92 16.01 4.44
CA TRP A 172 -0.21 15.59 3.24
C TRP A 172 0.12 14.09 3.19
N ILE A 173 -0.15 13.34 4.27
CA ILE A 173 -0.03 11.88 4.31
C ILE A 173 -1.42 11.28 4.16
N GLN A 174 -1.61 10.38 3.20
CA GLN A 174 -2.91 9.71 3.01
C GLN A 174 -3.20 8.74 4.15
N VAL A 175 -4.47 8.57 4.50
CA VAL A 175 -4.90 7.63 5.56
C VAL A 175 -5.78 6.54 4.96
N ASN A 176 -5.28 5.31 5.03
CA ASN A 176 -6.04 4.12 4.69
C ASN A 176 -6.78 3.64 5.95
N CYS A 177 -8.09 3.91 6.03
CA CYS A 177 -8.91 3.54 7.17
C CYS A 177 -9.54 2.16 6.94
N HIS A 178 -8.94 1.11 7.49
CA HIS A 178 -9.42 -0.26 7.35
C HIS A 178 -10.52 -0.56 8.37
N LEU A 179 -11.74 -0.80 7.89
CA LEU A 179 -12.90 -1.00 8.76
C LEU A 179 -13.08 -2.48 9.13
N LYS A 180 -13.30 -2.76 10.42
CA LYS A 180 -13.63 -4.12 10.92
C LYS A 180 -15.09 -4.52 10.77
N GLY A 181 -15.93 -3.65 10.19
CA GLY A 181 -17.31 -3.93 9.82
C GLY A 181 -18.32 -3.06 10.56
N GLY A 182 -19.37 -2.63 9.86
CA GLY A 182 -20.56 -2.01 10.47
C GLY A 182 -20.37 -0.57 10.95
N ILE A 183 -19.26 0.08 10.58
CA ILE A 183 -18.86 1.41 11.06
C ILE A 183 -18.68 2.42 9.93
N GLY A 184 -18.97 2.07 8.67
CA GLY A 184 -18.73 2.94 7.51
C GLY A 184 -19.40 4.32 7.61
N GLY A 185 -20.65 4.37 8.10
CA GLY A 185 -21.34 5.63 8.33
C GLY A 185 -20.75 6.46 9.47
N ALA A 186 -20.33 5.81 10.57
CA ALA A 186 -19.70 6.50 11.69
C ALA A 186 -18.32 7.07 11.32
N ALA A 187 -17.49 6.27 10.64
CA ALA A 187 -16.18 6.70 10.17
C ALA A 187 -16.28 7.87 9.19
N THR A 188 -17.26 7.83 8.27
CA THR A 188 -17.49 8.93 7.33
C THR A 188 -17.90 10.22 8.03
N ARG A 189 -18.77 10.16 9.06
CA ARG A 189 -19.14 11.34 9.84
C ARG A 189 -17.94 11.98 10.53
N GLU A 190 -17.06 11.17 11.11
CA GLU A 190 -15.84 11.68 11.75
C GLU A 190 -14.90 12.34 10.73
N ILE A 191 -14.69 11.70 9.57
CA ILE A 191 -13.86 12.24 8.48
C ILE A 191 -14.40 13.59 7.99
N VAL A 192 -15.72 13.69 7.80
CA VAL A 192 -16.37 14.94 7.38
C VAL A 192 -16.23 16.01 8.46
N ALA A 193 -16.47 15.67 9.73
CA ALA A 193 -16.38 16.61 10.84
C ALA A 193 -14.95 17.15 11.04
N MET A 194 -13.93 16.38 10.68
CA MET A 194 -12.52 16.77 10.74
C MET A 194 -11.97 17.35 9.43
N GLU A 195 -12.83 17.53 8.41
CA GLU A 195 -12.45 18.04 7.09
C GLU A 195 -11.37 17.21 6.39
N ARG A 196 -11.36 15.88 6.60
CA ARG A 196 -10.34 14.96 6.07
C ARG A 196 -10.78 14.17 4.84
N LEU A 197 -11.81 14.60 4.12
CA LEU A 197 -12.32 13.91 2.92
C LEU A 197 -11.25 13.75 1.82
N ASP A 198 -10.31 14.70 1.73
CA ASP A 198 -9.25 14.64 0.73
C ASP A 198 -8.03 13.81 1.14
N GLN A 199 -7.97 13.42 2.41
CA GLN A 199 -6.87 12.67 3.00
C GLN A 199 -7.23 11.19 3.22
N CYS A 200 -8.45 10.92 3.67
CA CYS A 200 -8.89 9.62 4.12
C CYS A 200 -9.66 8.85 3.04
N PHE A 201 -9.48 7.53 3.04
CA PHE A 201 -10.34 6.62 2.30
C PHE A 201 -10.64 5.37 3.13
N LEU A 202 -11.80 4.75 2.87
CA LEU A 202 -12.26 3.60 3.66
C LEU A 202 -11.94 2.29 2.95
N ALA A 203 -11.02 1.50 3.48
CA ALA A 203 -10.80 0.12 3.09
C ALA A 203 -11.87 -0.78 3.73
N CYS A 204 -12.86 -1.16 2.93
CA CYS A 204 -14.04 -1.85 3.45
C CYS A 204 -14.78 -2.69 2.39
N GLY A 205 -15.70 -3.53 2.86
CA GLY A 205 -16.62 -4.28 2.01
C GLY A 205 -17.81 -3.44 1.54
N ARG A 206 -18.61 -4.00 0.61
CA ARG A 206 -19.76 -3.31 -0.03
C ARG A 206 -20.76 -2.70 0.96
N GLY A 207 -21.03 -3.35 2.08
CA GLY A 207 -21.98 -2.88 3.08
C GLY A 207 -21.56 -1.55 3.72
N ASP A 208 -20.33 -1.47 4.21
CA ASP A 208 -19.78 -0.25 4.79
C ASP A 208 -19.57 0.84 3.74
N ALA A 209 -19.15 0.49 2.52
CA ALA A 209 -19.03 1.44 1.42
C ALA A 209 -20.39 2.10 1.09
N ALA A 210 -21.47 1.31 1.08
CA ALA A 210 -22.83 1.83 0.88
C ALA A 210 -23.30 2.70 2.05
N ALA A 211 -23.02 2.29 3.29
CA ALA A 211 -23.35 3.09 4.48
C ALA A 211 -22.59 4.42 4.52
N ALA A 212 -21.30 4.41 4.14
CA ALA A 212 -20.45 5.59 4.04
C ALA A 212 -21.00 6.60 3.01
N ARG A 213 -21.30 6.14 1.80
CA ARG A 213 -21.81 7.01 0.72
C ARG A 213 -23.20 7.61 1.00
N LYS A 214 -24.00 6.98 1.87
CA LYS A 214 -25.24 7.58 2.37
C LYS A 214 -24.99 8.79 3.28
N VAL A 215 -23.84 8.83 3.96
CA VAL A 215 -23.45 9.97 4.82
C VAL A 215 -22.84 11.09 3.97
N ASP A 216 -21.84 10.78 3.14
CA ASP A 216 -21.28 11.73 2.19
C ASP A 216 -20.83 10.99 0.92
N PRO A 217 -21.40 11.29 -0.27
CA PRO A 217 -21.08 10.58 -1.50
C PRO A 217 -19.66 10.85 -2.01
N ARG A 218 -18.95 11.86 -1.48
CA ARG A 218 -17.56 12.18 -1.84
C ARG A 218 -16.55 11.28 -1.15
N ILE A 219 -16.95 10.52 -0.13
CA ILE A 219 -16.03 9.65 0.60
C ILE A 219 -15.36 8.65 -0.35
N ARG A 220 -14.03 8.61 -0.30
CA ARG A 220 -13.22 7.72 -1.13
C ARG A 220 -13.25 6.32 -0.56
N ILE A 221 -13.40 5.32 -1.43
CA ILE A 221 -13.50 3.91 -1.05
C ILE A 221 -12.31 3.13 -1.59
N CYS A 222 -11.69 2.31 -0.74
CA CYS A 222 -10.84 1.20 -1.13
C CYS A 222 -11.65 -0.10 -1.09
N ASN A 223 -11.89 -0.69 -2.26
CA ASN A 223 -12.60 -1.95 -2.33
C ASN A 223 -11.76 -3.06 -1.68
N MET A 224 -12.36 -3.78 -0.73
CA MET A 224 -11.78 -4.96 -0.06
C MET A 224 -12.58 -6.24 -0.32
N SER A 225 -13.66 -6.16 -1.11
CA SER A 225 -14.69 -7.20 -1.19
C SER A 225 -14.20 -8.51 -1.83
N GLY A 226 -13.21 -8.44 -2.72
CA GLY A 226 -12.64 -9.60 -3.42
C GLY A 226 -11.27 -10.03 -2.91
N GLN A 227 -10.66 -9.31 -1.96
CA GLN A 227 -9.26 -9.51 -1.56
C GLN A 227 -8.94 -10.92 -0.99
N ARG A 228 -9.94 -11.60 -0.42
CA ARG A 228 -9.75 -12.91 0.23
C ARG A 228 -10.10 -14.11 -0.67
N GLY A 229 -10.38 -13.89 -1.95
CA GLY A 229 -10.74 -14.96 -2.89
C GLY A 229 -10.01 -14.84 -4.23
N ALA A 230 -10.03 -15.93 -5.00
CA ALA A 230 -9.58 -15.93 -6.39
C ALA A 230 -10.67 -15.33 -7.31
N ASP A 231 -10.94 -14.03 -7.15
CA ASP A 231 -11.96 -13.32 -7.92
C ASP A 231 -11.32 -12.55 -9.09
N SER A 232 -11.27 -13.20 -10.26
CA SER A 232 -10.75 -12.56 -11.48
C SER A 232 -11.54 -11.32 -11.92
N ALA A 233 -12.78 -11.14 -11.45
CA ALA A 233 -13.60 -9.98 -11.73
C ALA A 233 -13.36 -8.83 -10.73
N TYR A 234 -12.50 -8.99 -9.73
CA TYR A 234 -12.27 -8.00 -8.68
C TYR A 234 -11.87 -6.61 -9.19
N PRO A 235 -10.99 -6.46 -10.21
CA PRO A 235 -10.73 -5.16 -10.83
C PRO A 235 -11.97 -4.54 -11.48
N ASP A 236 -12.76 -5.32 -12.22
CA ASP A 236 -13.97 -4.83 -12.91
C ASP A 236 -15.06 -4.43 -11.93
N GLN A 237 -15.24 -5.20 -10.86
CA GLN A 237 -16.17 -4.86 -9.79
C GLN A 237 -15.80 -3.54 -9.10
N THR A 238 -14.50 -3.27 -8.97
CA THR A 238 -13.96 -2.04 -8.38
C THR A 238 -14.27 -0.82 -9.25
N ILE A 239 -14.08 -0.95 -10.56
CA ILE A 239 -14.44 0.08 -11.54
C ILE A 239 -15.95 0.31 -11.53
N ALA A 240 -16.75 -0.76 -11.58
CA ALA A 240 -18.20 -0.68 -11.59
C ALA A 240 -18.77 -0.01 -10.33
N MET A 241 -18.16 -0.23 -9.16
CA MET A 241 -18.56 0.44 -7.92
C MET A 241 -18.02 1.86 -7.78
N ARG A 242 -17.26 2.37 -8.76
CA ARG A 242 -16.63 3.70 -8.71
C ARG A 242 -15.77 3.90 -7.46
N ALA A 243 -15.04 2.86 -7.04
CA ALA A 243 -14.09 2.98 -5.94
C ALA A 243 -12.82 3.67 -6.44
N GLN A 244 -12.24 4.53 -5.61
CA GLN A 244 -11.04 5.29 -5.92
C GLN A 244 -9.79 4.45 -5.66
N TYR A 245 -9.90 3.43 -4.82
CA TYR A 245 -8.79 2.57 -4.42
C TYR A 245 -9.17 1.08 -4.53
N LEU A 246 -8.16 0.25 -4.73
CA LEU A 246 -8.23 -1.20 -4.67
C LEU A 246 -7.07 -1.73 -3.84
N GLN A 247 -7.32 -2.65 -2.90
CA GLN A 247 -6.23 -3.37 -2.25
C GLN A 247 -6.16 -4.81 -2.74
N LEU A 248 -5.13 -5.07 -3.55
CA LEU A 248 -4.81 -6.39 -4.08
C LEU A 248 -4.05 -7.24 -3.06
N LYS A 249 -4.05 -8.55 -3.26
CA LYS A 249 -3.28 -9.50 -2.47
C LYS A 249 -2.78 -10.62 -3.37
N GLY A 250 -1.48 -10.92 -3.31
CA GLY A 250 -0.88 -11.96 -4.15
C GLY A 250 -0.42 -11.43 -5.50
N TRP A 251 0.68 -12.01 -6.00
CA TRP A 251 1.35 -11.53 -7.21
C TRP A 251 0.51 -11.71 -8.49
N SER A 252 -0.27 -12.79 -8.58
CA SER A 252 -1.13 -13.09 -9.75
C SER A 252 -2.11 -11.96 -10.06
N ASP A 253 -2.49 -11.20 -9.04
CA ASP A 253 -3.50 -10.15 -9.15
C ASP A 253 -2.87 -8.80 -9.54
N CYS A 254 -1.53 -8.68 -9.42
CA CYS A 254 -0.78 -7.44 -9.59
C CYS A 254 -0.04 -7.36 -10.93
N THR A 255 -0.51 -8.04 -11.96
CA THR A 255 0.13 -7.95 -13.29
C THR A 255 0.07 -6.52 -13.83
N PRO A 256 1.06 -6.07 -14.63
CA PRO A 256 1.03 -4.74 -15.24
C PRO A 256 -0.26 -4.45 -16.01
N ARG A 257 -0.81 -5.47 -16.67
CA ARG A 257 -2.08 -5.35 -17.40
C ARG A 257 -3.24 -4.99 -16.47
N VAL A 258 -3.32 -5.62 -15.29
CA VAL A 258 -4.36 -5.31 -14.29
C VAL A 258 -4.13 -3.92 -13.72
N CYS A 259 -2.89 -3.58 -13.37
CA CYS A 259 -2.56 -2.28 -12.78
C CYS A 259 -2.85 -1.13 -13.76
N ASP A 260 -2.46 -1.29 -15.02
CA ASP A 260 -2.71 -0.32 -16.08
C ASP A 260 -4.21 -0.15 -16.39
N LYS A 261 -4.98 -1.26 -16.39
CA LYS A 261 -6.45 -1.21 -16.50
C LYS A 261 -7.07 -0.37 -15.38
N LEU A 262 -6.67 -0.60 -14.13
CA LEU A 262 -7.17 0.13 -12.96
C LEU A 262 -6.82 1.61 -13.02
N ARG A 263 -5.55 1.92 -13.35
CA ARG A 263 -5.05 3.30 -13.49
C ARG A 263 -5.81 4.08 -14.57
N ARG A 264 -6.07 3.50 -15.74
CA ARG A 264 -6.87 4.16 -16.81
C ARG A 264 -8.29 4.52 -16.37
N HIS A 265 -8.80 3.88 -15.32
CA HIS A 265 -10.11 4.17 -14.73
C HIS A 265 -10.01 5.00 -13.44
N GLY A 266 -8.84 5.59 -13.16
CA GLY A 266 -8.63 6.44 -11.98
C GLY A 266 -8.59 5.69 -10.66
N VAL A 267 -8.33 4.38 -10.67
CA VAL A 267 -8.23 3.56 -9.46
C VAL A 267 -6.77 3.50 -8.99
N THR A 268 -6.53 3.92 -7.75
CA THR A 268 -5.25 3.79 -7.05
C THR A 268 -5.08 2.42 -6.43
N ILE A 269 -3.88 1.84 -6.52
CA ILE A 269 -3.63 0.45 -6.16
C ILE A 269 -2.79 0.37 -4.90
N ASN A 270 -3.39 -0.22 -3.88
CA ASN A 270 -2.74 -0.71 -2.66
C ASN A 270 -2.43 -2.20 -2.80
N TYR A 271 -1.43 -2.67 -2.05
CA TYR A 271 -1.10 -4.09 -1.96
C TYR A 271 -1.00 -4.56 -0.51
N TYR A 272 -1.68 -5.65 -0.18
CA TYR A 272 -1.63 -6.28 1.14
C TYR A 272 -0.26 -6.91 1.39
N GLY A 273 0.63 -6.09 1.97
CA GLY A 273 1.80 -6.49 2.76
C GLY A 273 2.95 -7.12 1.99
N THR A 274 4.08 -6.41 1.89
CA THR A 274 5.40 -7.04 1.73
C THR A 274 6.43 -6.39 2.64
N SER A 275 7.27 -7.21 3.26
CA SER A 275 8.45 -6.77 4.02
C SER A 275 9.76 -7.10 3.31
N ASP A 276 9.66 -7.69 2.11
CA ASP A 276 10.79 -7.99 1.22
C ASP A 276 11.02 -6.82 0.25
N PRO A 277 12.19 -6.16 0.30
CA PRO A 277 12.58 -5.08 -0.61
C PRO A 277 12.50 -5.46 -2.09
N VAL A 278 12.83 -6.70 -2.45
CA VAL A 278 12.82 -7.16 -3.84
C VAL A 278 11.38 -7.24 -4.35
N MET A 279 10.50 -7.88 -3.59
CA MET A 279 9.07 -7.92 -3.92
C MET A 279 8.43 -6.53 -3.93
N PHE A 280 8.80 -5.65 -2.99
CA PHE A 280 8.30 -4.28 -2.96
C PHE A 280 8.63 -3.51 -4.25
N ARG A 281 9.90 -3.57 -4.69
CA ARG A 281 10.32 -2.98 -5.97
C ARG A 281 9.54 -3.56 -7.14
N LYS A 282 9.38 -4.89 -7.20
CA LYS A 282 8.60 -5.56 -8.25
C LYS A 282 7.15 -5.11 -8.30
N LEU A 283 6.51 -4.88 -7.16
CA LEU A 283 5.13 -4.38 -7.09
C LEU A 283 5.02 -2.97 -7.68
N ILE A 284 5.93 -2.07 -7.28
CA ILE A 284 5.96 -0.71 -7.83
C ILE A 284 6.21 -0.74 -9.34
N GLU A 285 7.19 -1.53 -9.79
CA GLU A 285 7.48 -1.71 -11.21
C GLU A 285 6.29 -2.33 -11.96
N ALA A 286 5.44 -3.12 -11.31
CA ALA A 286 4.22 -3.63 -11.91
C ALA A 286 3.05 -2.63 -11.93
N GLY A 287 3.22 -1.44 -11.33
CA GLY A 287 2.21 -0.38 -11.32
C GLY A 287 1.42 -0.26 -10.01
N VAL A 288 1.77 -0.99 -8.96
CA VAL A 288 1.21 -0.79 -7.61
C VAL A 288 1.73 0.53 -7.04
N GLN A 289 0.84 1.34 -6.46
CA GLN A 289 1.20 2.69 -6.00
C GLN A 289 1.56 2.74 -4.51
N TYR A 290 0.86 1.97 -3.67
CA TYR A 290 1.08 1.95 -2.23
C TYR A 290 1.09 0.52 -1.66
N PRO A 291 2.21 -0.21 -1.77
CA PRO A 291 2.37 -1.46 -1.04
C PRO A 291 2.42 -1.20 0.47
N LEU A 292 1.59 -1.93 1.22
CA LEU A 292 1.64 -1.93 2.68
C LEU A 292 2.89 -2.69 3.14
N THR A 293 3.53 -2.21 4.22
CA THR A 293 4.71 -2.87 4.78
C THR A 293 4.75 -2.77 6.31
N ASP A 294 5.28 -3.82 6.92
CA ASP A 294 5.71 -3.80 8.33
C ASP A 294 7.17 -3.33 8.44
N ASN A 295 7.92 -3.23 7.34
CA ASN A 295 9.34 -2.87 7.35
C ASN A 295 9.58 -1.53 6.64
N LEU A 296 9.02 -0.46 7.22
CA LEU A 296 9.01 0.88 6.64
C LEU A 296 10.41 1.38 6.25
N ASP A 297 11.39 1.21 7.13
CA ASP A 297 12.78 1.65 6.89
C ASP A 297 13.37 1.05 5.61
N ALA A 298 13.20 -0.26 5.44
CA ALA A 298 13.74 -0.95 4.28
C ALA A 298 13.05 -0.52 2.98
N MET A 299 11.73 -0.27 3.02
CA MET A 299 11.00 0.17 1.82
C MET A 299 11.33 1.62 1.46
N LEU A 300 11.55 2.50 2.45
CA LEU A 300 12.02 3.87 2.21
C LEU A 300 13.40 3.90 1.55
N GLU A 301 14.33 3.01 1.93
CA GLU A 301 15.61 2.89 1.22
C GLU A 301 15.45 2.39 -0.21
N VAL A 302 14.50 1.48 -0.49
CA VAL A 302 14.16 1.10 -1.88
C VAL A 302 13.65 2.30 -2.66
N LEU A 303 12.70 3.06 -2.11
CA LEU A 303 12.15 4.26 -2.75
C LEU A 303 13.22 5.31 -3.04
N LYS A 304 14.14 5.52 -2.10
CA LYS A 304 15.29 6.41 -2.27
C LYS A 304 16.18 6.01 -3.43
N VAL A 305 16.50 4.72 -3.58
CA VAL A 305 17.25 4.18 -4.74
C VAL A 305 16.46 4.37 -6.05
N MET A 306 15.13 4.36 -5.98
CA MET A 306 14.24 4.64 -7.11
C MET A 306 14.02 6.14 -7.38
N GLY A 307 14.66 7.03 -6.61
CA GLY A 307 14.51 8.48 -6.76
C GLY A 307 13.19 9.05 -6.21
N ILE A 308 12.45 8.28 -5.40
CA ILE A 308 11.20 8.68 -4.77
C ILE A 308 11.52 9.14 -3.33
N PRO A 309 11.43 10.45 -3.02
CA PRO A 309 11.75 10.95 -1.69
C PRO A 309 10.66 10.56 -0.67
N PRO A 310 11.00 10.55 0.63
CA PRO A 310 9.99 10.46 1.70
C PRO A 310 8.95 11.58 1.60
N ALA A 311 7.74 11.32 2.11
CA ALA A 311 6.70 12.33 2.17
C ALA A 311 7.11 13.49 3.07
N THR A 312 6.98 14.71 2.56
CA THR A 312 7.31 15.94 3.27
C THR A 312 6.14 16.92 3.16
N ALA A 313 6.11 17.91 4.06
CA ALA A 313 5.14 18.99 3.95
C ALA A 313 5.28 19.66 2.58
N PRO A 314 4.17 19.97 1.89
CA PRO A 314 4.24 20.74 0.67
C PRO A 314 4.93 22.07 0.95
N LEU A 315 5.79 22.51 0.02
CA LEU A 315 6.41 23.84 0.10
C LEU A 315 5.29 24.87 0.25
N ALA A 316 5.41 25.74 1.26
CA ALA A 316 4.48 26.85 1.43
C ALA A 316 4.44 27.64 0.12
N ARG A 317 3.26 27.69 -0.50
CA ARG A 317 3.01 28.48 -1.71
C ARG A 317 2.89 29.96 -1.37
#